data_AF-A0A951GUF5-F1
#
_entry.id   AF-A0A951GUF5-F1
#
_cell.length_a   1.000
_cell.length_b   1.000
_cell.length_c   1.000
_cell.angle_alpha   90.00
_cell.angle_beta   90.00
_cell.angle_gamma   90.00
#
_symmetry.space_group_name_H-M   'P 1'
#
loop_
_entity.id
_entity.type
_entity.pdbx_description
1 polymer ?
#
loop_
_entity_poly.entity_id
_entity_poly.type
_entity_poly.pdbx_seq_one_letter_code
_entity_poly.pdbx_strand_id
1 'polypeptide(L)'
;MTAPFVHAAPRGVGIEGLEAALLEAFQRLREALTAGRPAVVIVRDADLLGHGDPADAALANGLLGLVRALATEGAREQWIVNALAVDGEETDEAAQDVWVQRLSEPVGVTGVLIRLGDLHLGRVPV
;
A
#
# COMPACT_ATOMS: atom_id res chain seq x y z
N MET A 1 -16.08 9.52 11.45
CA MET A 1 -14.80 8.77 11.38
C MET A 1 -13.78 9.67 10.70
N THR A 2 -12.54 9.71 11.19
CA THR A 2 -11.46 10.49 10.55
C THR A 2 -11.12 9.85 9.21
N ALA A 3 -10.93 10.67 8.17
CA ALA A 3 -10.54 10.16 6.86
C ALA A 3 -9.19 9.40 6.96
N PRO A 4 -9.07 8.23 6.30
CA PRO A 4 -7.85 7.45 6.37
C PRO A 4 -6.68 8.22 5.76
N PHE A 5 -5.48 7.93 6.26
CA PHE A 5 -4.26 8.39 5.63
C PHE A 5 -3.94 7.48 4.43
N VAL A 6 -3.75 8.05 3.25
CA VAL A 6 -3.39 7.32 2.05
C VAL A 6 -1.97 7.67 1.64
N HIS A 7 -1.13 6.66 1.47
CA HIS A 7 0.21 6.80 0.93
C HIS A 7 0.31 6.06 -0.40
N ALA A 8 0.32 6.79 -1.51
CA ALA A 8 0.62 6.23 -2.82
C ALA A 8 2.13 6.19 -3.04
N ALA A 9 2.65 5.04 -3.43
CA ALA A 9 4.06 4.89 -3.75
C ALA A 9 4.47 5.85 -4.88
N PRO A 10 5.50 6.69 -4.68
CA PRO A 10 6.04 7.52 -5.76
C PRO A 10 6.60 6.63 -6.87
N ARG A 11 6.60 7.16 -8.10
CA ARG A 11 7.12 6.47 -9.29
C ARG A 11 8.48 7.02 -9.68
N GLY A 12 9.33 6.17 -10.28
CA GLY A 12 10.59 6.62 -10.87
C GLY A 12 11.55 7.18 -9.83
N VAL A 13 11.51 6.64 -8.62
CA VAL A 13 12.37 7.07 -7.49
C VAL A 13 13.85 6.80 -7.79
N GLY A 14 14.13 5.80 -8.61
CA GLY A 14 15.48 5.31 -8.87
C GLY A 14 16.11 4.66 -7.64
N ILE A 15 17.26 4.02 -7.82
CA ILE A 15 17.95 3.33 -6.73
C ILE A 15 18.44 4.33 -5.68
N GLU A 16 18.90 5.49 -6.12
CA GLU A 16 19.47 6.54 -5.27
C GLU A 16 18.41 7.16 -4.33
N GLY A 17 17.14 7.20 -4.75
CA GLY A 17 16.05 7.75 -3.95
C GLY A 17 15.34 6.72 -3.06
N LEU A 18 15.59 5.43 -3.26
CA LEU A 18 14.80 4.34 -2.66
C LEU A 18 14.79 4.39 -1.14
N GLU A 19 15.95 4.57 -0.52
CA GLU A 19 16.09 4.64 0.94
C GLU A 19 15.30 5.81 1.52
N ALA A 20 15.41 6.99 0.90
CA ALA A 20 14.71 8.19 1.34
C ALA A 20 13.19 8.02 1.23
N ALA A 21 12.71 7.43 0.13
CA ALA A 21 11.29 7.17 -0.08
C ALA A 21 10.72 6.20 0.96
N LEU A 22 11.43 5.12 1.28
CA LEU A 22 11.01 4.16 2.31
C LEU A 22 11.01 4.79 3.71
N LEU A 23 12.04 5.58 4.04
CA LEU A 23 12.12 6.25 5.33
C LEU A 23 10.99 7.28 5.50
N GLU A 24 10.71 8.08 4.48
CA GLU A 24 9.60 9.03 4.49
C GLU A 24 8.26 8.31 4.68
N ALA A 25 8.03 7.23 3.92
CA ALA A 25 6.81 6.43 4.04
C ALA A 25 6.63 5.89 5.47
N PHE A 26 7.69 5.32 6.07
CA PHE A 26 7.65 4.84 7.44
C PHE A 26 7.26 5.94 8.43
N GLN A 27 7.90 7.10 8.35
CA GLN A 27 7.65 8.23 9.25
C GLN A 27 6.19 8.69 9.16
N ARG A 28 5.67 8.89 7.95
CA ARG A 28 4.31 9.36 7.71
C ARG A 28 3.25 8.35 8.14
N LEU A 29 3.49 7.05 7.86
CA LEU A 29 2.60 5.98 8.31
C LEU A 29 2.55 5.90 9.83
N ARG A 30 3.71 5.93 10.49
CA ARG A 30 3.78 5.88 11.94
C ARG A 30 3.10 7.09 12.59
N GLU A 31 3.30 8.28 12.04
CA GLU A 31 2.62 9.50 12.51
C GLU A 31 1.09 9.35 12.43
N ALA A 32 0.57 8.91 11.28
CA ALA A 32 -0.86 8.71 11.07
C ALA A 32 -1.44 7.69 12.06
N LEU A 33 -0.79 6.53 12.20
CA LEU A 33 -1.24 5.44 13.08
C LEU A 33 -1.19 5.84 14.56
N THR A 34 -0.13 6.54 14.99
CA THR A 34 -0.02 7.06 16.36
C THR A 34 -1.11 8.10 16.66
N ALA A 35 -1.56 8.85 15.65
CA ALA A 35 -2.70 9.76 15.75
C ALA A 35 -4.07 9.06 15.69
N GLY A 36 -4.12 7.72 15.69
CA GLY A 36 -5.35 6.94 15.60
C GLY A 36 -6.02 6.99 14.23
N ARG A 37 -5.29 7.35 13.17
CA ARG A 37 -5.80 7.38 11.80
C ARG A 37 -5.43 6.07 11.09
N PRO A 38 -6.40 5.31 10.56
CA PRO A 38 -6.12 4.17 9.69
C PRO A 38 -5.29 4.59 8.49
N ALA A 39 -4.42 3.71 8.00
CA ALA A 39 -3.55 3.97 6.86
C ALA A 39 -3.73 2.94 5.75
N VAL A 40 -3.76 3.40 4.49
CA VAL A 40 -3.76 2.53 3.31
C VAL A 40 -2.58 2.92 2.42
N VAL A 41 -1.74 1.94 2.11
CA VAL A 41 -0.61 2.10 1.20
C VAL A 41 -1.02 1.61 -0.19
N ILE A 42 -0.91 2.47 -1.19
CA ILE A 42 -1.24 2.13 -2.58
C ILE A 42 0.06 1.87 -3.34
N VAL A 43 0.14 0.72 -3.99
CA VAL A 43 1.28 0.31 -4.84
C VAL A 43 0.76 -0.16 -6.20
N ARG A 44 1.63 -0.25 -7.20
CA ARG A 44 1.24 -0.88 -8.47
C ARG A 44 1.39 -2.38 -8.38
N ASP A 45 0.42 -3.11 -8.93
CA ASP A 45 0.46 -4.56 -8.97
C ASP A 45 1.66 -5.08 -9.80
N ALA A 46 1.95 -4.42 -10.92
CA ALA A 46 3.10 -4.70 -11.78
C ALA A 46 4.44 -4.60 -11.02
N ASP A 47 4.59 -3.63 -10.12
CA ASP A 47 5.83 -3.44 -9.35
C ASP A 47 5.97 -4.50 -8.26
N LEU A 48 4.86 -4.92 -7.63
CA LEU A 48 4.86 -6.07 -6.71
C LEU A 48 5.24 -7.38 -7.41
N LEU A 49 4.87 -7.53 -8.68
CA LEU A 49 5.22 -8.70 -9.51
C LEU A 49 6.61 -8.60 -10.14
N GLY A 50 7.32 -7.47 -9.99
CA GLY A 50 8.63 -7.25 -10.58
C GLY A 50 8.61 -7.07 -12.10
N HIS A 51 7.48 -6.64 -12.68
CA HIS A 51 7.35 -6.34 -14.10
C HIS A 51 7.80 -4.91 -14.46
N GLY A 52 8.04 -4.05 -13.46
CA GLY A 52 8.48 -2.66 -13.61
C GLY A 52 9.97 -2.45 -13.44
N ASP A 53 10.36 -1.23 -13.08
CA ASP A 53 11.73 -0.88 -12.74
C ASP A 53 12.17 -1.57 -11.43
N PRO A 54 13.44 -2.03 -11.30
CA PRO A 54 13.90 -2.68 -10.08
C PRO A 54 13.77 -1.84 -8.81
N ALA A 55 13.94 -0.52 -8.88
CA ALA A 55 13.78 0.36 -7.73
C ALA A 55 12.31 0.50 -7.33
N ASP A 56 11.40 0.64 -8.31
CA ASP A 56 9.96 0.69 -8.07
C ASP A 56 9.46 -0.65 -7.48
N ALA A 57 9.96 -1.79 -7.97
CA ALA A 57 9.64 -3.11 -7.42
C ALA A 57 10.16 -3.30 -5.98
N ALA A 58 11.38 -2.84 -5.71
CA ALA A 58 11.97 -2.85 -4.36
C ALA A 58 11.17 -1.95 -3.41
N LEU A 59 10.75 -0.77 -3.86
CA LEU A 59 9.91 0.15 -3.10
C LEU A 59 8.57 -0.48 -2.77
N ALA A 60 7.85 -1.03 -3.76
CA ALA A 60 6.54 -1.64 -3.57
C ALA A 60 6.59 -2.80 -2.55
N ASN A 61 7.59 -3.68 -2.65
CA ASN A 61 7.77 -4.79 -1.72
C ASN A 61 8.23 -4.32 -0.33
N GLY A 62 9.08 -3.29 -0.26
CA GLY A 62 9.50 -2.68 1.01
C GLY A 62 8.32 -2.05 1.75
N LEU A 63 7.46 -1.31 1.04
CA LEU A 63 6.22 -0.74 1.57
C LEU A 63 5.25 -1.82 2.07
N LEU A 64 5.09 -2.93 1.33
CA LEU A 64 4.27 -4.07 1.79
C LEU A 64 4.86 -4.72 3.06
N GLY A 65 6.20 -4.81 3.15
CA GLY A 65 6.89 -5.22 4.36
C GLY A 65 6.60 -4.29 5.55
N LEU A 66 6.67 -2.98 5.33
CA LEU A 66 6.35 -1.96 6.34
C LEU A 66 4.90 -2.06 6.83
N VAL A 67 3.94 -2.26 5.93
CA VAL A 67 2.52 -2.46 6.28
C VAL A 67 2.37 -3.63 7.26
N ARG A 68 3.00 -4.77 6.98
CA ARG A 68 2.94 -5.96 7.86
C ARG A 68 3.66 -5.76 9.18
N ALA A 69 4.81 -5.08 9.16
CA ALA A 69 5.56 -4.77 10.37
C ALA A 69 4.77 -3.84 11.30
N LEU A 70 4.19 -2.75 10.78
CA LEU A 70 3.38 -1.80 11.53
C LEU A 70 2.08 -2.45 12.06
N ALA A 71 1.43 -3.30 11.26
CA ALA A 71 0.27 -4.06 11.72
C ALA A 71 0.60 -4.97 12.92
N THR A 72 1.80 -5.56 12.93
CA THR A 72 2.28 -6.40 14.02
C THR A 72 2.67 -5.57 15.25
N GLU A 73 3.41 -4.49 15.04
CA GLU A 73 3.84 -3.56 16.09
C GLU A 73 2.65 -2.96 16.83
N GLY A 74 1.67 -2.42 16.08
CA GLY A 74 0.50 -1.74 16.60
C GLY A 74 -0.66 -2.65 16.99
N ALA A 75 -0.44 -3.96 17.14
CA ALA A 75 -1.51 -4.91 17.42
C ALA A 75 -2.21 -4.64 18.76
N ARG A 76 -1.48 -4.14 19.78
CA ARG A 76 -2.05 -3.79 21.09
C ARG A 76 -2.84 -2.48 21.04
N GLU A 77 -2.40 -1.56 20.21
CA GLU A 77 -2.97 -0.23 19.94
C GLU A 77 -4.07 -0.29 18.88
N GLN A 78 -4.36 -1.49 18.34
CA GLN A 78 -5.37 -1.75 17.32
C GLN A 78 -5.15 -0.92 16.04
N TRP A 79 -3.90 -0.73 15.64
CA TRP A 79 -3.56 -0.04 14.39
C TRP A 79 -4.14 -0.76 13.16
N ILE A 80 -4.75 0.03 12.27
CA ILE A 80 -5.29 -0.43 10.99
C ILE A 80 -4.38 0.11 9.89
N VAL A 81 -3.59 -0.78 9.31
CA VAL A 81 -2.70 -0.44 8.20
C VAL A 81 -2.76 -1.56 7.16
N ASN A 82 -3.13 -1.22 5.93
CA ASN A 82 -3.32 -2.20 4.86
C ASN A 82 -2.72 -1.71 3.55
N ALA A 83 -2.57 -2.61 2.59
CA ALA A 83 -2.06 -2.32 1.25
C ALA A 83 -3.12 -2.58 0.18
N LEU A 84 -3.13 -1.72 -0.84
CA LEU A 84 -3.94 -1.85 -2.04
C LEU A 84 -3.00 -1.84 -3.25
N ALA A 85 -2.97 -2.94 -4.00
CA ALA A 85 -2.31 -2.98 -5.30
C ALA A 85 -3.31 -2.63 -6.39
N VAL A 86 -2.91 -1.77 -7.31
CA VAL A 86 -3.71 -1.31 -8.45
C VAL A 86 -2.95 -1.50 -9.75
N ASP A 87 -3.66 -1.73 -10.84
CA ASP A 87 -3.05 -1.95 -12.17
C ASP A 87 -2.53 -0.63 -12.81
N GLY A 88 -2.76 0.52 -12.16
CA GLY A 88 -2.26 1.83 -12.56
C GLY A 88 -3.38 2.69 -13.14
N GLU A 89 -3.16 3.29 -14.30
CA GLU A 89 -4.11 4.22 -14.96
C GLU A 89 -5.44 3.55 -15.37
N GLU A 90 -5.48 2.22 -15.41
CA GLU A 90 -6.69 1.45 -15.74
C GLU A 90 -7.61 1.22 -14.55
N THR A 91 -7.14 1.51 -13.32
CA THR A 91 -7.99 1.34 -12.13
C THR A 91 -8.92 2.52 -11.95
N ASP A 92 -10.22 2.25 -11.90
CA ASP A 92 -11.26 3.24 -11.60
C ASP A 92 -11.03 3.88 -10.21
N GLU A 93 -10.88 5.20 -10.19
CA GLU A 93 -10.69 5.99 -8.96
C GLU A 93 -11.83 5.76 -7.95
N ALA A 94 -13.07 5.61 -8.43
CA ALA A 94 -14.21 5.34 -7.55
C ALA A 94 -14.10 3.96 -6.90
N ALA A 95 -13.63 2.96 -7.64
CA ALA A 95 -13.37 1.64 -7.09
C ALA A 95 -12.22 1.66 -6.08
N GLN A 96 -11.15 2.41 -6.38
CA GLN A 96 -10.02 2.60 -5.46
C GLN A 96 -10.49 3.23 -4.14
N ASP A 97 -11.30 4.29 -4.19
CA ASP A 97 -11.81 4.98 -3.02
C ASP A 97 -12.69 4.07 -2.15
N VAL A 98 -13.57 3.27 -2.76
CA VAL A 98 -14.38 2.27 -2.05
C VAL A 98 -13.49 1.30 -1.28
N TRP A 99 -12.42 0.80 -1.89
CA TRP A 99 -11.51 -0.13 -1.24
C TRP A 99 -10.63 0.53 -0.17
N VAL A 100 -10.19 1.77 -0.36
CA VAL A 100 -9.49 2.54 0.68
C VAL A 100 -10.38 2.69 1.91
N GLN A 101 -11.65 3.06 1.74
CA GLN A 101 -12.59 3.15 2.87
C GLN A 101 -12.76 1.79 3.53
N ARG A 102 -12.99 0.73 2.73
CA ARG A 102 -13.21 -0.62 3.24
C ARG A 102 -12.03 -1.14 4.07
N LEU A 103 -10.81 -0.92 3.59
CA LEU A 103 -9.56 -1.32 4.27
C LEU A 103 -9.23 -0.48 5.50
N SER A 104 -9.97 0.61 5.71
CA SER A 104 -9.81 1.50 6.87
C SER A 104 -10.82 1.23 7.97
N GLU A 105 -11.80 0.34 7.74
CA GLU A 105 -12.81 -0.03 8.74
C GLU A 105 -12.23 -0.92 9.85
N PRO A 106 -12.64 -0.74 11.11
CA PRO A 106 -12.19 -1.54 12.26
C PRO A 106 -12.88 -2.92 12.32
N VAL A 107 -12.75 -3.71 11.25
CA VAL A 107 -13.35 -5.05 11.12
C VAL A 107 -12.37 -6.20 11.41
N GLY A 108 -11.26 -5.90 12.11
CA GLY A 108 -10.25 -6.90 12.48
C GLY A 108 -9.28 -7.28 11.35
N VAL A 109 -9.22 -6.47 10.29
CA VAL A 109 -8.34 -6.68 9.13
C VAL A 109 -7.21 -5.64 9.15
N THR A 110 -5.98 -6.08 9.37
CA THR A 110 -4.77 -5.24 9.36
C THR A 110 -3.58 -6.06 8.82
N GLY A 111 -2.64 -5.40 8.15
CA GLY A 111 -1.49 -6.03 7.51
C GLY A 111 -1.79 -6.77 6.21
N VAL A 112 -2.99 -6.60 5.62
CA VAL A 112 -3.39 -7.33 4.41
C VAL A 112 -3.07 -6.56 3.13
N LEU A 113 -2.93 -7.31 2.04
CA LEU A 113 -2.86 -6.79 0.68
C LEU A 113 -4.13 -7.18 -0.07
N ILE A 114 -4.81 -6.21 -0.66
CA ILE A 114 -5.86 -6.45 -1.68
C ILE A 114 -5.31 -6.03 -3.03
N ARG A 115 -5.62 -6.80 -4.07
CA ARG A 115 -5.29 -6.47 -5.47
C ARG A 115 -6.56 -6.08 -6.20
N LEU A 116 -6.53 -4.94 -6.90
CA LEU A 116 -7.60 -4.50 -7.80
C LEU A 116 -7.14 -4.66 -9.24
N GLY A 117 -7.84 -5.53 -9.96
CA GLY A 117 -7.54 -5.86 -11.34
C GLY A 117 -7.08 -7.31 -11.51
N ASP A 118 -6.83 -7.70 -12.75
CA ASP A 118 -6.60 -9.10 -13.16
C ASP A 118 -5.19 -9.36 -13.71
N LEU A 119 -4.32 -8.34 -13.76
CA LEU A 119 -2.95 -8.50 -14.28
C LEU A 119 -2.16 -9.60 -13.56
N HIS A 120 -2.40 -9.81 -12.26
CA HIS A 120 -1.78 -10.87 -11.47
C HIS A 120 -2.19 -12.30 -11.85
N LEU A 121 -3.29 -12.48 -12.60
CA LEU A 121 -3.75 -13.78 -13.07
C LEU A 121 -3.03 -14.22 -14.36
N GLY A 122 -2.26 -13.33 -14.99
CA GLY A 122 -1.62 -13.54 -16.28
C GLY A 122 -2.59 -13.38 -17.46
N ARG A 123 -2.05 -13.25 -18.69
CA ARG A 123 -2.90 -13.30 -19.90
C ARG A 123 -3.45 -14.72 -20.07
N VAL A 124 -4.76 -14.89 -19.97
CA VAL A 124 -5.41 -16.05 -20.60
C VAL A 124 -5.21 -15.89 -22.10
N PRO A 125 -4.55 -16.83 -22.81
CA PRO A 125 -4.51 -16.77 -24.26
C PRO A 125 -5.94 -16.88 -24.78
N VAL A 126 -6.39 -15.84 -25.49
CA VAL A 126 -7.61 -15.89 -26.31
C VAL A 126 -7.21 -16.29 -27.72
#